data_AF-A0AAP9XM85-F1
#
_entry.id   AF-A0AAP9XM85-F1
#
_cell.length_a   1.000
_cell.length_b   1.000
_cell.length_c   1.000
_cell.angle_alpha   90.00
_cell.angle_beta   90.00
_cell.angle_gamma   90.00
#
_symmetry.space_group_name_H-M   'P 1'
#
loop_
_entity.id
_entity.type
_entity.pdbx_description
1 polymer ?
#
loop_
_entity_poly.entity_id
_entity_poly.type
_entity_poly.pdbx_seq_one_letter_code
_entity_poly.pdbx_strand_id
1 'polypeptide(L)'
;MITFTVEIREDIVTWLKKSTRPEIVLDLPSAPEPGDKLWLKSMRGTHVVETVRCMIVESCRVSRLRPTVRLVLVLGIASIHGHSEFCELRISSRKVPHALLPETIRSILSQQYQKKQSQVRERILHKSMLLTKRNIVIS
;
A
#
# COMPACT_ATOMS: atom_id res chain seq x y z
N MET A 1 7.83 14.29 -18.42
CA MET A 1 6.45 13.76 -18.30
C MET A 1 6.19 12.81 -19.45
N ILE A 2 6.31 11.52 -19.20
CA ILE A 2 6.03 10.42 -20.11
C ILE A 2 4.58 9.98 -19.89
N THR A 3 3.96 9.44 -20.94
CA THR A 3 2.61 8.88 -20.88
C THR A 3 2.64 7.41 -21.28
N PHE A 4 2.12 6.55 -20.42
CA PHE A 4 1.98 5.11 -20.64
C PHE A 4 0.53 4.77 -20.93
N THR A 5 0.28 3.76 -21.77
CA THR A 5 -1.07 3.25 -22.03
C THR A 5 -1.06 1.75 -21.85
N VAL A 6 -1.99 1.24 -21.05
CA VAL A 6 -2.05 -0.17 -20.68
C VAL A 6 -3.50 -0.65 -20.75
N GLU A 7 -3.68 -1.85 -21.31
CA GLU A 7 -4.96 -2.54 -21.37
C GLU A 7 -5.11 -3.45 -20.15
N ILE A 8 -6.20 -3.27 -19.42
CA ILE A 8 -6.45 -3.93 -18.14
C ILE A 8 -7.89 -4.40 -18.10
N ARG A 9 -8.14 -5.56 -17.52
CA ARG A 9 -9.51 -6.06 -17.35
C ARG A 9 -10.37 -5.11 -16.50
N GLU A 10 -11.65 -5.02 -16.85
CA GLU A 10 -12.63 -4.17 -16.18
C GLU A 10 -12.73 -4.41 -14.66
N ASP A 11 -12.61 -5.65 -14.20
CA ASP A 11 -12.65 -6.00 -12.77
C ASP A 11 -11.49 -5.38 -11.97
N ILE A 12 -10.32 -5.25 -12.58
CA ILE A 12 -9.15 -4.62 -11.95
C ILE A 12 -9.33 -3.10 -11.89
N VAL A 13 -9.84 -2.49 -12.97
CA VAL A 13 -10.09 -1.04 -13.00
C VAL A 13 -11.16 -0.65 -11.98
N THR A 14 -12.22 -1.44 -11.86
CA THR A 14 -13.27 -1.22 -10.84
C THR A 14 -12.74 -1.40 -9.42
N TRP A 15 -11.82 -2.35 -9.19
CA TRP A 15 -11.13 -2.50 -7.91
C TRP A 15 -10.24 -1.29 -7.57
N LEU A 16 -9.44 -0.81 -8.54
CA LEU A 16 -8.57 0.36 -8.35
C LEU A 16 -9.36 1.60 -7.95
N LYS A 17 -10.53 1.83 -8.56
CA LYS A 17 -11.44 2.95 -8.21
C LYS A 17 -11.98 2.89 -6.79
N LYS A 18 -12.15 1.69 -6.23
CA LYS A 18 -12.64 1.50 -4.85
C LYS A 18 -11.52 1.52 -3.80
N SER A 19 -10.26 1.43 -4.23
CA SER A 19 -9.11 1.42 -3.34
C SER A 19 -8.78 2.83 -2.85
N THR A 20 -8.49 2.95 -1.55
CA THR A 20 -8.01 4.20 -0.94
C THR A 20 -6.57 4.53 -1.35
N ARG A 21 -5.78 3.50 -1.70
CA ARG A 21 -4.41 3.65 -2.22
C ARG A 21 -4.25 2.68 -3.39
N PRO A 22 -4.71 3.07 -4.60
CA PRO A 22 -4.69 2.23 -5.78
C PRO A 22 -3.25 1.83 -6.14
N GLU A 23 -2.98 0.54 -6.15
CA GLU A 23 -1.66 -0.01 -6.44
C GLU A 23 -1.77 -1.10 -7.50
N ILE A 24 -0.87 -1.10 -8.46
CA ILE A 24 -0.83 -2.10 -9.52
C ILE A 24 0.59 -2.46 -9.91
N VAL A 25 0.79 -3.71 -10.31
CA VAL A 25 2.07 -4.21 -10.83
C VAL A 25 1.93 -4.41 -12.33
N LEU A 26 2.80 -3.79 -13.11
CA LEU A 26 2.78 -3.82 -14.58
C LEU A 26 4.19 -4.07 -15.12
N ASP A 27 4.26 -4.81 -16.22
CA ASP A 27 5.47 -4.90 -17.03
C ASP A 27 5.52 -3.69 -17.97
N LEU A 28 6.42 -2.75 -17.70
CA LEU A 28 6.56 -1.52 -18.46
C LEU A 28 7.96 -1.45 -19.07
N PRO A 29 8.11 -1.01 -20.34
CA PRO A 29 9.40 -0.98 -21.01
C PRO A 29 10.44 -0.09 -20.29
N SER A 30 9.97 0.88 -19.52
CA SER A 30 10.78 1.73 -18.65
C SER A 30 10.10 1.94 -17.30
N ALA A 31 10.88 2.23 -16.27
CA ALA A 31 10.33 2.56 -14.96
C ALA A 31 9.77 4.00 -15.01
N PRO A 32 8.48 4.20 -14.73
CA PRO A 32 7.89 5.53 -14.73
C PRO A 32 8.42 6.39 -13.59
N GLU A 33 8.44 7.69 -13.77
CA GLU A 33 8.76 8.64 -12.70
C GLU A 33 7.47 9.15 -12.01
N PRO A 34 7.54 9.56 -10.74
CA PRO A 34 6.46 10.28 -10.10
C PRO A 34 6.02 11.51 -10.94
N GLY A 35 4.72 11.66 -11.16
CA GLY A 35 4.13 12.70 -12.01
C GLY A 35 3.90 12.27 -13.46
N ASP A 36 4.45 11.13 -13.91
CA ASP A 36 4.10 10.54 -15.19
C ASP A 36 2.64 10.10 -15.24
N LYS A 37 2.09 10.03 -16.45
CA LYS A 37 0.68 9.73 -16.69
C LYS A 37 0.51 8.30 -17.18
N LEU A 38 -0.49 7.61 -16.66
CA LEU A 38 -0.86 6.25 -17.05
C LEU A 38 -2.32 6.21 -17.50
N TRP A 39 -2.56 5.84 -18.75
CA TRP A 39 -3.89 5.58 -19.27
C TRP A 39 -4.21 4.09 -19.13
N LEU A 40 -5.26 3.80 -18.38
CA LEU A 40 -5.79 2.45 -18.22
C LEU A 40 -6.99 2.28 -19.14
N LYS A 41 -6.84 1.48 -20.18
CA LYS A 41 -7.95 1.03 -21.03
C LYS A 41 -8.60 -0.17 -20.35
N SER A 42 -9.80 0.04 -19.81
CA SER A 42 -10.61 -1.00 -19.22
C SER A 42 -11.20 -1.89 -20.32
N MET A 43 -10.86 -3.17 -20.29
CA MET A 43 -11.22 -4.15 -21.30
C MET A 43 -12.30 -5.09 -20.78
N ARG A 44 -13.35 -5.27 -21.58
CA ARG A 44 -14.36 -6.34 -21.43
C ARG A 44 -14.36 -7.20 -22.69
N GLY A 45 -13.66 -8.33 -22.61
CA GLY A 45 -13.30 -9.10 -23.79
C GLY A 45 -12.38 -8.28 -24.69
N THR A 46 -12.75 -8.10 -25.95
CA THR A 46 -12.00 -7.30 -26.94
C THR A 46 -12.40 -5.82 -26.98
N HIS A 47 -13.39 -5.41 -26.19
CA HIS A 47 -13.92 -4.05 -26.23
C HIS A 47 -13.34 -3.19 -25.11
N VAL A 48 -12.96 -1.97 -25.47
CA VAL A 48 -12.59 -0.93 -24.49
C VAL A 48 -13.89 -0.34 -23.92
N VAL A 49 -14.15 -0.58 -22.64
CA VAL A 49 -15.33 -0.07 -21.93
C VAL A 49 -15.13 1.37 -21.50
N GLU A 50 -13.95 1.67 -20.94
CA GLU A 50 -13.61 3.00 -20.45
C GLU A 50 -12.10 3.20 -20.52
N THR A 51 -11.66 4.46 -20.52
CA THR A 51 -10.26 4.82 -20.44
C THR A 51 -10.06 5.76 -19.25
N VAL A 52 -9.29 5.31 -18.27
CA VAL A 52 -9.07 6.04 -17.01
C VAL A 52 -7.69 6.67 -17.05
N ARG A 53 -7.61 7.96 -16.71
CA ARG A 53 -6.34 8.65 -16.57
C ARG A 53 -5.84 8.52 -15.14
N CYS A 54 -4.62 8.08 -14.97
CA CYS A 54 -3.97 7.98 -13.68
C CYS A 54 -2.71 8.84 -13.66
N MET A 55 -2.39 9.40 -12.50
CA MET A 55 -1.09 9.98 -12.23
C MET A 55 -0.30 9.01 -11.35
N ILE A 56 0.97 8.79 -11.69
CA ILE A 56 1.86 7.92 -10.93
C ILE A 56 2.43 8.74 -9.77
N VAL A 57 2.23 8.27 -8.54
CA VAL A 57 2.74 8.95 -7.34
C VAL A 57 4.04 8.31 -6.89
N GLU A 58 4.11 6.98 -6.94
CA GLU A 58 5.30 6.23 -6.57
C GLU A 58 5.48 5.08 -7.57
N SER A 59 6.74 4.78 -7.88
CA SER A 59 7.11 3.64 -8.71
C SER A 59 8.25 2.87 -8.04
N CYS A 60 8.16 1.54 -8.07
CA CYS A 60 9.18 0.66 -7.49
C CYS A 60 9.39 -0.53 -8.41
N ARG A 61 10.62 -0.76 -8.86
CA ARG A 61 10.97 -1.98 -9.59
C ARG A 61 10.85 -3.17 -8.64
N VAL A 62 10.02 -4.16 -9.00
CA VAL A 62 9.85 -5.36 -8.18
C VAL A 62 10.84 -6.46 -8.55
N SER A 63 11.44 -6.38 -9.73
CA SER A 63 12.44 -7.32 -10.20
C SER A 63 13.59 -6.58 -10.89
N ARG A 64 14.79 -7.14 -10.78
CA ARG A 64 15.97 -6.70 -11.56
C ARG A 64 16.06 -7.40 -12.92
N LEU A 65 15.38 -8.54 -13.06
CA LEU A 65 15.45 -9.41 -14.24
C LEU A 65 14.30 -9.17 -15.21
N ARG A 66 13.18 -8.63 -14.72
CA ARG A 66 12.01 -8.29 -15.52
C ARG A 66 11.69 -6.82 -15.32
N PRO A 67 11.20 -6.12 -16.37
CA PRO A 67 10.87 -4.71 -16.28
C PRO A 67 9.48 -4.53 -15.61
N THR A 68 9.29 -5.23 -14.50
CA THR A 68 8.07 -5.23 -13.71
C THR A 68 8.17 -4.13 -12.66
N VAL A 69 7.16 -3.27 -12.63
CA VAL A 69 7.13 -2.10 -11.76
C VAL A 69 5.81 -2.08 -10.99
N ARG A 70 5.90 -1.87 -9.69
CA ARG A 70 4.77 -1.59 -8.81
C ARG A 70 4.53 -0.09 -8.78
N LEU A 71 3.30 0.32 -9.04
CA LEU A 71 2.89 1.70 -9.17
C LEU A 71 1.81 2.02 -8.16
N VAL A 72 1.98 3.12 -7.45
CA VAL A 72 0.93 3.74 -6.65
C VAL A 72 0.32 4.88 -7.47
N LEU A 73 -0.99 4.85 -7.63
CA LEU A 73 -1.71 5.71 -8.56
C LEU A 73 -2.68 6.66 -7.84
N VAL A 74 -2.84 7.84 -8.41
CA VAL A 74 -4.00 8.71 -8.19
C VAL A 74 -4.88 8.65 -9.43
N LEU A 75 -6.12 8.18 -9.26
CA LEU A 75 -7.07 8.10 -10.36
C LEU A 75 -7.68 9.48 -10.61
N GLY A 76 -7.59 9.94 -11.85
CA GLY A 76 -8.37 11.04 -12.39
C GLY A 76 -9.48 10.49 -13.28
N ILE A 77 -10.71 10.98 -13.10
CA ILE A 77 -11.81 10.64 -14.00
C ILE A 77 -11.58 11.39 -15.31
N ALA A 78 -11.26 10.68 -16.39
CA ALA A 78 -11.28 11.24 -17.73
C ALA A 78 -12.51 10.66 -18.44
N SER A 79 -13.56 11.46 -18.57
CA SER A 79 -14.68 11.09 -19.44
C SER A 79 -14.21 11.20 -20.90
N ILE A 80 -14.87 10.45 -21.77
CA ILE A 80 -14.56 10.23 -23.19
C ILE A 80 -14.69 11.53 -24.03
N HIS A 81 -14.89 12.68 -23.40
CA HIS A 81 -15.18 13.96 -24.05
C HIS A 81 -14.25 15.10 -23.62
N GLY A 82 -12.93 14.90 -23.72
CA GLY A 82 -11.95 15.97 -23.92
C GLY A 82 -11.76 17.00 -22.79
N HIS A 83 -12.53 16.96 -21.72
CA HIS A 83 -12.39 17.88 -20.59
C HIS A 83 -12.08 17.09 -19.32
N SER A 84 -10.79 17.03 -18.98
CA SER A 84 -10.30 16.32 -17.80
C SER A 84 -9.95 17.36 -16.75
N GLU A 85 -10.94 17.71 -15.93
CA GLU A 85 -10.66 18.19 -14.58
C GLU A 85 -10.11 16.99 -13.81
N PHE A 86 -8.91 17.13 -13.24
CA PHE A 86 -8.50 16.25 -12.16
C PHE A 86 -9.43 16.56 -10.99
N CYS A 87 -10.59 15.92 -10.96
CA CYS A 87 -11.17 15.57 -9.69
C CYS A 87 -10.11 14.68 -9.06
N GLU A 88 -9.25 15.26 -8.21
CA GLU A 88 -8.78 14.52 -7.06
C GLU A 88 -10.02 13.74 -6.63
N LEU A 89 -9.97 12.42 -6.66
CA LEU A 89 -10.87 11.64 -5.86
C LEU A 89 -10.46 11.97 -4.41
N ARG A 90 -10.76 13.20 -3.97
CA ARG A 90 -11.18 13.51 -2.63
C ARG A 90 -12.42 12.65 -2.48
N ILE A 91 -12.16 11.38 -2.18
CA ILE A 91 -12.89 10.72 -1.12
C ILE A 91 -13.01 11.82 -0.10
N SER A 92 -14.22 12.35 0.00
CA SER A 92 -14.62 13.25 1.04
C SER A 92 -13.99 12.67 2.30
N SER A 93 -12.88 13.27 2.74
CA SER A 93 -12.68 13.50 4.15
C SER A 93 -13.85 14.39 4.49
N ARG A 94 -15.02 13.75 4.65
CA ARG A 94 -15.95 14.11 5.67
C ARG A 94 -15.01 14.14 6.86
N LYS A 95 -14.61 15.34 7.24
CA LYS A 95 -14.39 15.66 8.64
C LYS A 95 -15.68 15.21 9.31
N VAL A 96 -15.80 13.90 9.57
CA VAL A 96 -16.19 13.48 10.89
C VAL A 96 -15.21 14.26 11.74
N PRO A 97 -15.64 15.28 12.51
CA PRO A 97 -14.75 15.80 13.53
C PRO A 97 -14.27 14.55 14.25
N HIS A 98 -12.98 14.26 14.14
CA HIS A 98 -12.39 13.20 14.92
C HIS A 98 -12.74 13.58 16.34
N ALA A 99 -13.78 12.94 16.91
CA ALA A 99 -13.94 12.88 18.33
C ALA A 99 -12.59 12.34 18.78
N LEU A 100 -11.83 13.21 19.45
CA LEU A 100 -10.51 12.90 19.98
C LEU A 100 -10.57 11.49 20.54
N LEU A 101 -9.89 10.57 19.86
CA LEU A 101 -9.73 9.21 20.33
C LEU A 101 -9.20 9.35 21.77
N PRO A 102 -9.92 8.87 22.79
CA PRO A 102 -9.50 9.05 24.17
C PRO A 102 -8.08 8.51 24.29
N GLU A 103 -7.17 9.32 24.84
CA GLU A 103 -5.74 9.01 25.01
C GLU A 103 -5.49 7.69 25.77
N THR A 104 -6.55 7.12 26.34
CA THR A 104 -6.62 5.81 26.97
C THR A 104 -6.24 4.64 26.04
N ILE A 105 -6.52 4.68 24.73
CA ILE A 105 -6.28 3.51 23.85
C ILE A 105 -4.79 3.34 23.46
N ARG A 106 -4.02 4.43 23.39
CA ARG A 106 -2.56 4.34 23.14
C ARG A 106 -1.80 3.74 24.33
N SER A 107 -2.30 3.93 25.55
CA SER A 107 -1.73 3.35 26.77
C SER A 107 -1.88 1.83 26.82
N ILE A 108 -3.04 1.29 26.42
CA ILE A 108 -3.36 -0.14 26.55
C ILE A 108 -2.49 -1.00 25.62
N LEU A 109 -2.27 -0.57 24.38
CA LEU A 109 -1.45 -1.32 23.42
C LEU A 109 0.05 -1.29 23.79
N SER A 110 0.54 -0.17 24.32
CA SER A 110 1.93 -0.04 24.79
C SER A 110 2.21 -0.89 26.04
N GLN A 111 1.30 -0.87 27.02
CA GLN A 111 1.43 -1.68 28.24
C GLN A 111 1.37 -3.19 27.97
N GLN A 112 0.53 -3.64 27.03
CA GLN A 112 0.47 -5.05 26.64
C GLN A 112 1.76 -5.53 25.96
N TYR A 113 2.39 -4.66 25.15
CA TYR A 113 3.65 -4.98 24.50
C TYR A 113 4.82 -5.05 25.51
N GLN A 114 4.91 -4.09 26.44
CA GLN A 114 5.94 -4.12 27.50
C GLN A 114 5.76 -5.31 28.47
N LYS A 115 4.52 -5.66 28.83
CA LYS A 115 4.25 -6.79 29.74
C LYS A 115 4.64 -8.14 29.12
N LYS A 116 4.41 -8.31 27.81
CA LYS A 116 4.88 -9.50 27.07
C LYS A 116 6.41 -9.56 26.99
N GLN A 117 7.09 -8.43 26.75
CA GLN A 117 8.56 -8.42 26.73
C GLN A 117 9.18 -8.69 28.09
N SER A 118 8.59 -8.19 29.17
CA SER A 118 9.02 -8.44 30.55
C SER A 118 8.91 -9.93 30.92
N GLN A 119 7.78 -10.59 30.60
CA GLN A 119 7.62 -12.04 30.84
C GLN A 119 8.60 -12.90 30.04
N VAL A 120 8.93 -12.51 28.80
CA VAL A 120 9.93 -13.21 27.99
C VAL A 120 11.32 -13.04 28.61
N ARG A 121 11.68 -11.83 29.05
CA ARG A 121 12.96 -11.57 29.73
C ARG A 121 13.10 -12.34 31.04
N GLU A 122 12.07 -12.38 31.88
CA GLU A 122 12.11 -13.15 33.13
C GLU A 122 12.26 -14.66 32.90
N ARG A 123 11.57 -15.21 31.89
CA ARG A 123 11.73 -16.63 31.52
C ARG A 123 13.13 -16.95 31.02
N ILE A 124 13.76 -16.03 30.28
CA ILE A 124 15.14 -16.19 29.84
C ILE A 124 16.09 -16.13 31.04
N LEU A 125 15.96 -15.12 31.92
CA LEU A 125 16.79 -14.99 33.12
C LEU A 125 16.66 -16.20 34.06
N HIS A 126 15.45 -16.72 34.27
CA HIS A 126 15.23 -17.91 35.08
C HIS A 126 15.88 -19.17 34.46
N LYS A 127 15.77 -19.35 33.14
CA LYS A 127 16.46 -20.45 32.44
C LYS A 127 17.99 -20.30 32.51
N SER A 128 18.51 -19.09 32.34
CA SER A 128 19.94 -18.80 32.46
C SER A 128 20.45 -19.12 33.87
N MET A 129 19.74 -18.71 34.92
CA MET A 129 20.09 -18.99 36.31
C MET A 129 20.08 -20.49 36.65
N LEU A 130 19.13 -21.25 36.11
CA LEU A 130 19.10 -22.71 36.26
C LEU A 130 20.29 -23.39 35.56
N LEU A 131 20.70 -22.90 34.38
CA LEU A 131 21.89 -23.39 33.69
C LEU A 131 23.18 -23.07 34.46
N THR A 132 23.28 -21.88 35.06
CA THR A 132 24.42 -21.52 35.92
C THR A 132 24.49 -22.40 37.17
N LYS A 133 23.37 -22.67 37.83
CA LYS A 133 23.32 -23.61 38.97
C LYS A 133 23.70 -25.04 38.59
N ARG A 134 23.38 -25.49 37.38
CA ARG A 134 23.71 -26.84 36.91
C ARG A 134 25.21 -27.00 36.60
N ASN A 135 25.88 -25.94 36.15
CA ASN A 135 27.32 -25.94 35.92
C ASN A 135 28.16 -25.87 37.21
N ILE A 136 27.58 -25.48 38.35
CA ILE A 136 28.26 -25.45 39.65
C ILE A 136 28.29 -26.84 40.32
N VAL A 137 27.44 -27.78 39.89
CA VAL A 137 27.31 -29.12 40.50
C VAL A 137 28.17 -30.19 39.77
N ILE A 138 28.83 -29.84 38.66
CA ILE A 138 29.65 -30.77 37.85
C ILE A 138 31.08 -30.21 37.68
N SER A 139 31.65 -29.61 38.72
CA SER A 139 33.08 -29.25 38.79
C SER A 139 33.65 -29.61 40.15
#